data_AF-A0A3D1BIA0-F1
#
_entry.id   AF-A0A3D1BIA0-F1
#
_cell.length_a   1.000
_cell.length_b   1.000
_cell.length_c   1.000
_cell.angle_alpha   90.00
_cell.angle_beta   90.00
_cell.angle_gamma   90.00
#
_symmetry.space_group_name_H-M   'P 1'
#
loop_
_entity.id
_entity.type
_entity.pdbx_description
1 polymer ?
#
loop_
_entity_poly.entity_id
_entity_poly.type
_entity_poly.pdbx_seq_one_letter_code
_entity_poly.pdbx_strand_id
1 'polypeptide(L)'
;MDNNTRSFFSGLVFGIVAGAVAGVLLAPKSGEETREDLKKFALELGEKATEQYNNAKAEIQKRVIKLKAAGKKIDFDIYKKLVNEVVEEFKKDGVVTADVAKRLGNQLGGDWEVVKTSL
;
A
#
# COMPACT_ATOMS: atom_id res chain seq x y z
N MET A 1 -1.87 14.57 -13.02
CA MET A 1 -3.28 14.51 -12.58
C MET A 1 -3.72 15.91 -12.30
N ASP A 2 -4.72 16.37 -13.03
CA ASP A 2 -5.24 17.72 -12.95
C ASP A 2 -5.97 17.94 -11.62
N ASN A 3 -5.97 19.18 -11.15
CA ASN A 3 -6.64 19.63 -9.92
C ASN A 3 -8.14 19.28 -9.89
N ASN A 4 -8.82 19.38 -11.03
CA ASN A 4 -10.24 19.01 -11.14
C ASN A 4 -10.49 17.50 -10.97
N THR A 5 -9.63 16.66 -11.55
CA THR A 5 -9.70 15.20 -11.39
C THR A 5 -9.47 14.80 -9.94
N ARG A 6 -8.54 15.46 -9.24
CA ARG A 6 -8.30 15.22 -7.81
C ARG A 6 -9.51 15.62 -6.94
N SER A 7 -10.17 16.73 -7.25
CA SER A 7 -11.36 17.19 -6.52
C SER A 7 -12.56 16.26 -6.72
N PHE A 8 -12.81 15.81 -7.95
CA PHE A 8 -13.86 14.82 -8.24
C PHE A 8 -13.62 13.48 -7.52
N PHE A 9 -12.39 12.93 -7.59
CA PHE A 9 -12.05 11.70 -6.89
C PHE A 9 -12.22 11.82 -5.37
N SER A 10 -11.85 12.98 -4.80
CA SER A 10 -12.04 13.20 -3.37
C SER A 10 -13.52 13.23 -2.97
N GLY A 11 -14.39 13.82 -3.80
CA GLY A 11 -15.84 13.82 -3.60
C GLY A 11 -16.45 12.42 -3.73
N LEU A 12 -15.99 11.62 -4.70
CA LEU A 12 -16.43 10.23 -4.89
C LEU A 12 -16.07 9.35 -3.68
N VAL A 13 -14.83 9.43 -3.20
CA VAL A 13 -14.40 8.66 -2.01
C VAL A 13 -15.24 9.05 -0.79
N PHE A 14 -15.47 10.35 -0.59
CA PHE A 14 -16.31 10.83 0.50
C PHE A 14 -17.75 10.32 0.39
N GLY A 15 -18.32 10.34 -0.82
CA GLY A 15 -19.66 9.82 -1.09
C GLY A 15 -19.79 8.32 -0.81
N ILE A 16 -18.79 7.51 -1.18
CA ILE A 16 -18.76 6.07 -0.89
C ILE A 16 -18.71 5.82 0.62
N VAL A 17 -17.83 6.52 1.35
CA VAL A 17 -17.70 6.34 2.80
C VAL A 17 -18.99 6.76 3.52
N ALA A 18 -19.53 7.93 3.20
CA ALA A 18 -20.78 8.42 3.78
C ALA A 18 -21.96 7.48 3.45
N GLY A 19 -22.05 7.00 2.21
CA GLY A 19 -23.07 6.06 1.75
C GLY A 19 -22.96 4.69 2.43
N ALA A 20 -21.74 4.18 2.63
CA ALA A 20 -21.51 2.92 3.34
C ALA A 20 -21.90 3.02 4.81
N VAL A 21 -21.52 4.11 5.51
CA VAL A 21 -21.91 4.34 6.90
C VAL A 21 -23.43 4.48 7.02
N ALA A 22 -24.06 5.28 6.16
CA ALA A 22 -25.51 5.41 6.12
C ALA A 22 -26.19 4.07 5.81
N GLY A 23 -25.66 3.30 4.86
CA GLY A 23 -26.17 1.97 4.50
C GLY A 23 -26.07 0.96 5.65
N VAL A 24 -24.97 0.96 6.40
CA VAL A 24 -24.80 0.12 7.61
C VAL A 24 -25.76 0.56 8.72
N LEU A 25 -26.00 1.85 8.90
CA LEU A 25 -26.94 2.37 9.90
C LEU A 25 -28.41 2.10 9.52
N LEU A 26 -28.74 2.08 8.24
CA LEU A 26 -30.10 1.88 7.72
C LEU A 26 -30.45 0.40 7.48
N ALA A 27 -29.46 -0.48 7.30
CA ALA A 27 -29.68 -1.90 7.10
C ALA A 27 -29.90 -2.62 8.45
N PRO A 28 -31.01 -3.37 8.64
CA PRO A 28 -31.24 -4.15 9.84
C PRO A 28 -30.38 -5.42 9.82
N LYS A 29 -29.12 -5.33 10.22
CA LYS A 29 -28.27 -6.47 10.59
C LYS A 29 -28.20 -6.61 12.11
N SER A 30 -28.03 -7.84 12.61
CA SER A 30 -27.77 -8.04 14.04
C SER A 30 -26.36 -7.54 14.40
N GLY A 31 -26.19 -7.01 15.62
CA GLY A 31 -24.87 -6.56 16.10
C GLY A 31 -23.85 -7.70 16.22
N GLU A 32 -24.32 -8.94 16.37
CA GLU A 32 -23.49 -10.15 16.44
C GLU A 32 -22.90 -10.48 15.06
N GLU A 33 -23.72 -10.56 14.01
CA GLU A 33 -23.25 -10.75 12.63
C GLU A 33 -22.33 -9.62 12.18
N THR A 34 -22.62 -8.37 12.57
CA THR A 34 -21.79 -7.22 12.23
C THR A 34 -20.39 -7.31 12.84
N ARG A 35 -20.27 -7.82 14.08
CA ARG A 35 -18.97 -8.04 14.73
C ARG A 35 -18.20 -9.18 14.06
N GLU A 36 -18.88 -10.25 13.67
CA GLU A 36 -18.25 -11.37 12.99
C GLU A 36 -17.75 -10.98 11.59
N ASP A 37 -18.55 -10.24 10.83
CA ASP A 37 -18.19 -9.68 9.52
C ASP A 37 -17.00 -8.72 9.64
N LEU A 38 -17.00 -7.84 10.65
CA LEU A 38 -15.87 -6.94 10.92
C LEU A 38 -14.58 -7.72 11.22
N LYS A 39 -14.67 -8.81 11.98
CA LYS A 39 -13.52 -9.65 12.30
C LYS A 39 -12.95 -10.32 11.05
N LYS A 40 -13.83 -10.89 10.20
CA LYS A 40 -13.44 -11.49 8.91
C LYS A 40 -12.80 -10.45 7.99
N PHE A 41 -13.43 -9.29 7.86
CA PHE A 41 -12.92 -8.19 7.05
C PHE A 41 -11.56 -7.67 7.55
N ALA A 42 -11.37 -7.54 8.87
CA ALA A 42 -10.10 -7.13 9.46
C ALA A 42 -8.97 -8.15 9.17
N LEU A 43 -9.27 -9.45 9.26
CA LEU A 43 -8.32 -10.50 8.92
C LEU A 43 -7.96 -10.47 7.43
N GLU A 44 -8.95 -10.42 6.54
CA GLU A 44 -8.74 -10.33 5.09
C GLU A 44 -7.96 -9.08 4.68
N LEU A 45 -8.25 -7.93 5.30
CA LEU A 45 -7.48 -6.71 5.09
C LEU A 45 -6.04 -6.86 5.54
N GLY A 46 -5.81 -7.51 6.68
CA GLY A 46 -4.46 -7.79 7.18
C GLY A 46 -3.67 -8.68 6.23
N GLU A 47 -4.30 -9.75 5.73
CA GLU A 47 -3.71 -10.65 4.74
C GLU A 47 -3.37 -9.91 3.44
N LYS A 48 -4.32 -9.16 2.88
CA LYS A 48 -4.11 -8.36 1.66
C LYS A 48 -3.02 -7.31 1.86
N ALA A 49 -2.99 -6.61 3.00
CA ALA A 49 -1.93 -5.64 3.30
C ALA A 49 -0.55 -6.31 3.37
N THR A 50 -0.48 -7.49 3.98
CA THR A 50 0.75 -8.29 4.06
C THR A 50 1.19 -8.79 2.69
N GLU A 51 0.26 -9.24 1.85
CA GLU A 51 0.52 -9.66 0.47
C GLU A 51 1.04 -8.49 -0.37
N GLN A 52 0.41 -7.32 -0.30
CA GLN A 52 0.86 -6.12 -1.00
C GLN A 52 2.25 -5.67 -0.54
N TYR A 53 2.52 -5.72 0.76
CA TYR A 53 3.85 -5.47 1.30
C TYR A 53 4.90 -6.44 0.75
N ASN A 54 4.59 -7.73 0.75
CA ASN A 54 5.49 -8.77 0.25
C ASN A 54 5.74 -8.63 -1.25
N ASN A 55 4.72 -8.27 -2.02
CA ASN A 55 4.84 -8.02 -3.46
C ASN A 55 5.75 -6.81 -3.73
N ALA A 56 5.55 -5.69 -3.03
CA ALA A 56 6.41 -4.51 -3.14
C ALA A 56 7.86 -4.83 -2.73
N LYS A 57 8.05 -5.61 -1.66
CA LYS A 57 9.37 -6.06 -1.21
C LYS A 57 10.06 -6.96 -2.25
N ALA A 58 9.33 -7.91 -2.84
CA ALA A 58 9.85 -8.78 -3.90
C ALA A 58 10.24 -7.98 -5.15
N GLU A 59 9.44 -6.99 -5.54
CA GLU A 59 9.72 -6.07 -6.65
C GLU A 59 11.05 -5.32 -6.42
N ILE A 60 11.23 -4.76 -5.21
CA ILE A 60 12.47 -4.09 -4.81
C ILE A 60 13.66 -5.05 -4.83
N GLN A 61 13.52 -6.25 -4.25
CA GLN A 61 14.59 -7.26 -4.23
C GLN A 61 15.00 -7.68 -5.64
N LYS A 62 14.05 -7.89 -6.56
CA LYS A 62 14.35 -8.20 -7.97
C LYS A 62 15.16 -7.10 -8.62
N ARG A 63 14.79 -5.83 -8.40
CA ARG A 63 15.51 -4.68 -8.96
C ARG A 63 16.92 -4.55 -8.35
N VAL A 64 17.06 -4.78 -7.04
CA VAL A 64 18.34 -4.84 -6.33
C VAL A 64 19.25 -5.94 -6.90
N ILE A 65 18.75 -7.15 -7.08
CA ILE A 65 19.54 -8.27 -7.66
C ILE A 65 20.00 -7.94 -9.08
N LYS A 66 19.13 -7.37 -9.92
CA LYS A 66 19.48 -6.95 -11.29
C LYS A 66 20.61 -5.91 -11.29
N LEU A 67 20.56 -4.94 -10.39
CA LEU A 67 21.59 -3.90 -10.26
C LEU A 67 22.92 -4.47 -9.74
N LYS A 68 22.87 -5.41 -8.80
CA LYS A 68 24.04 -6.14 -8.28
C LYS A 68 24.71 -6.98 -9.39
N ALA A 69 23.91 -7.71 -10.17
CA ALA A 69 24.39 -8.49 -11.31
C ALA A 69 25.02 -7.63 -12.41
N ALA A 70 24.54 -6.38 -12.57
CA ALA A 70 25.14 -5.39 -13.46
C ALA A 70 26.42 -4.71 -12.89
N GLY A 71 26.92 -5.15 -11.73
CA GLY A 71 28.14 -4.65 -11.10
C GLY A 71 28.01 -3.28 -10.44
N LYS A 72 26.78 -2.76 -10.26
CA LYS A 72 26.56 -1.48 -9.59
C LYS A 72 26.55 -1.67 -8.07
N LYS A 73 27.29 -0.83 -7.34
CA LYS A 73 27.12 -0.68 -5.89
C LYS A 73 25.73 -0.10 -5.63
N ILE A 74 25.00 -0.73 -4.72
CA ILE A 74 23.69 -0.26 -4.27
C ILE A 74 23.92 0.48 -2.98
N ASP A 75 23.82 1.80 -3.06
CA ASP A 75 23.89 2.69 -1.90
C ASP A 75 22.48 3.07 -1.44
N PHE A 76 22.37 3.65 -0.24
CA PHE A 76 21.11 4.05 0.37
C PHE A 76 20.25 4.94 -0.55
N ASP A 77 20.88 5.86 -1.30
CA ASP A 77 20.18 6.74 -2.23
C ASP A 77 19.54 5.99 -3.41
N ILE A 78 20.21 4.93 -3.90
CA ILE A 78 19.69 4.09 -4.99
C ILE A 78 18.52 3.25 -4.47
N TYR A 79 18.68 2.68 -3.27
CA TYR A 79 17.62 1.93 -2.60
C TYR A 79 16.39 2.80 -2.36
N LYS A 80 16.56 4.01 -1.83
CA LYS A 80 15.46 4.95 -1.60
C LYS A 80 14.73 5.34 -2.88
N LYS A 81 15.45 5.51 -3.99
CA LYS A 81 14.85 5.74 -5.32
C LYS A 81 14.00 4.56 -5.78
N LEU A 82 14.49 3.33 -5.62
CA LEU A 82 13.75 2.12 -5.93
C LEU A 82 12.47 1.99 -5.10
N VAL A 83 12.56 2.23 -3.78
CA VAL A 83 11.40 2.23 -2.90
C VAL A 83 10.37 3.26 -3.35
N ASN A 84 10.80 4.49 -3.62
CA ASN A 84 9.89 5.54 -4.08
C ASN A 84 9.24 5.21 -5.43
N GLU A 85 9.99 4.61 -6.35
CA GLU A 85 9.47 4.21 -7.67
C GLU A 85 8.39 3.12 -7.53
N VAL A 86 8.67 2.07 -6.77
CA VAL A 86 7.72 0.98 -6.51
C VAL A 86 6.48 1.50 -5.77
N VAL A 87 6.65 2.37 -4.78
CA VAL A 87 5.53 2.99 -4.04
C VAL A 87 4.67 3.87 -4.95
N GLU A 88 5.28 4.64 -5.86
CA GLU A 88 4.54 5.47 -6.82
C GLU A 88 3.86 4.65 -7.91
N GLU A 89 4.44 3.52 -8.33
CA GLU A 89 3.81 2.55 -9.25
C GLU A 89 2.54 1.96 -8.61
N PHE A 90 2.66 1.44 -7.39
CA PHE A 90 1.53 0.88 -6.62
C PHE A 90 0.42 1.92 -6.33
N LYS A 91 0.79 3.19 -6.16
CA LYS A 91 -0.14 4.31 -5.99
C LYS A 91 -0.83 4.72 -7.30
N LYS A 92 -0.12 4.66 -8.44
CA LYS A 92 -0.68 4.95 -9.77
C LYS A 92 -1.65 3.87 -10.24
N ASP A 93 -1.34 2.62 -9.94
CA ASP A 93 -2.18 1.47 -10.30
C ASP A 93 -3.46 1.39 -9.44
N GLY A 94 -3.64 2.32 -8.50
CA GLY A 94 -4.81 2.38 -7.62
C GLY A 94 -4.85 1.26 -6.58
N VAL A 95 -3.77 0.49 -6.45
CA VAL A 95 -3.67 -0.67 -5.56
C VAL A 95 -3.57 -0.24 -4.09
N VAL A 96 -3.01 0.95 -3.83
CA VAL A 96 -2.87 1.51 -2.47
C VAL A 96 -3.20 3.00 -2.42
N THR A 97 -3.85 3.41 -1.33
CA THR A 97 -4.16 4.82 -1.05
C THR A 97 -2.89 5.62 -0.72
N ALA A 98 -2.95 6.95 -0.76
CA ALA A 98 -1.80 7.81 -0.49
C ALA A 98 -1.17 7.58 0.91
N ASP A 99 -2.01 7.30 1.91
CA ASP A 99 -1.54 7.00 3.28
C ASP A 99 -0.87 5.63 3.38
N VAL A 100 -1.40 4.62 2.69
CA VAL A 100 -0.83 3.28 2.65
C VAL A 100 0.50 3.30 1.89
N ALA A 101 0.57 4.01 0.77
CA ALA A 101 1.81 4.25 0.01
C ALA A 101 2.90 4.89 0.88
N LYS A 102 2.54 5.90 1.70
CA LYS A 102 3.48 6.56 2.61
C LYS A 102 3.99 5.64 3.71
N ARG A 103 3.11 4.79 4.26
CA ARG A 103 3.49 3.77 5.27
C ARG A 103 4.39 2.69 4.68
N LEU A 104 4.06 2.20 3.49
CA LEU A 104 4.89 1.27 2.72
C LEU A 104 6.28 1.84 2.48
N GLY A 105 6.38 3.09 2.00
CA GLY A 105 7.68 3.75 1.79
C GLY A 105 8.51 3.87 3.06
N ASN A 106 7.88 4.17 4.21
CA ASN A 106 8.58 4.25 5.49
C ASN A 106 9.05 2.87 6.00
N GLN A 107 8.20 1.83 5.90
CA GLN A 107 8.59 0.47 6.29
C GLN A 107 9.71 -0.08 5.40
N LEU A 108 9.56 0.05 4.08
CA LEU A 108 10.56 -0.39 3.11
C LEU A 108 11.86 0.40 3.27
N GLY A 109 11.78 1.70 3.56
CA GLY A 109 12.97 2.51 3.89
C GLY A 109 13.71 2.02 5.14
N GLY A 110 12.98 1.54 6.15
CA GLY A 110 13.55 0.93 7.36
C GLY A 110 14.21 -0.43 7.13
N ASP A 111 13.72 -1.21 6.17
CA ASP A 111 14.28 -2.52 5.78
C ASP A 111 15.68 -2.43 5.13
N TRP A 112 16.18 -1.22 4.85
CA TRP A 112 17.52 -0.98 4.32
C TRP A 112 18.63 -1.69 5.11
N GLU A 113 18.53 -1.68 6.45
CA GLU A 113 19.50 -2.29 7.36
C GLU A 113 19.63 -3.81 7.14
N VAL A 114 18.54 -4.47 6.76
CA VAL A 114 18.52 -5.89 6.43
C VAL A 114 19.11 -6.12 5.04
N VAL A 115 18.75 -5.27 4.08
CA VAL A 115 19.21 -5.38 2.68
C VAL A 115 20.72 -5.16 2.57
N LYS A 116 21.29 -4.14 3.22
CA LYS A 116 22.73 -3.87 3.18
C LYS A 116 23.58 -5.01 3.73
N THR A 117 23.04 -5.77 4.69
CA THR A 117 23.72 -6.92 5.30
C THR A 117 23.76 -8.13 4.35
N SER A 118 22.88 -8.15 3.35
CA SER A 118 22.80 -9.19 2.31
C SER A 118 23.48 -8.83 0.98
N LEU A 119 23.97 -7.60 0.86
CA LEU A 119 24.70 -7.09 -0.30
C LEU A 119 26.19 -7.43 -0.23
#